data_AF-A0A8X7TZ07-F1
#
_entry.id   AF-A0A8X7TZ07-F1
#
_cell.length_a   1.000
_cell.length_b   1.000
_cell.length_c   1.000
_cell.angle_alpha   90.00
_cell.angle_beta   90.00
_cell.angle_gamma   90.00
#
_symmetry.space_group_name_H-M   'P 1'
#
loop_
_entity.id
_entity.type
_entity.pdbx_description
1 polymer ?
#
loop_
_entity_poly.entity_id
_entity_poly.type
_entity_poly.pdbx_seq_one_letter_code
_entity_poly.pdbx_strand_id
1 'polypeptide(L)'
;MAFYCLLVVLQNLMISHCLGLSGETHHKINVLFVIAHPDDESIFFSPTINYLTANAYNIHILCLSTGNMPCHIFYTKLYDQHKSFLCHDIIVPLQQLKIVDHPNLQDGFGQVWSHDLLTEIISEEVISHDIHTIMTFDSYGVSGHCNHRDVHRGVVKFLQTNSERNIKAWQLVSLNTFRKYCGPIDIWLSILSAKRHRSKVIIINEQPLKSYDAMAQHLSQWVWFRKLFVSFSSYTYTNTLQRINP
;
A
#
# COMPACT_ATOMS: atom_id res chain seq x y z
N MET A 1 5.32 -28.09 4.35
CA MET A 1 5.92 -27.81 3.04
C MET A 1 4.91 -27.96 1.89
N ALA A 2 4.33 -29.14 1.62
CA ALA A 2 3.38 -29.32 0.51
C ALA A 2 2.13 -28.39 0.57
N PHE A 3 1.54 -28.20 1.75
CA PHE A 3 0.39 -27.30 1.93
C PHE A 3 0.75 -25.81 1.74
N TYR A 4 1.96 -25.43 2.13
CA TYR A 4 2.49 -24.06 1.94
C TYR A 4 2.77 -23.80 0.45
N CYS A 5 3.42 -24.74 -0.24
CA CYS A 5 3.61 -24.65 -1.69
C CYS A 5 2.27 -24.58 -2.45
N LEU A 6 1.26 -25.36 -2.04
CA LEU A 6 -0.06 -25.30 -2.64
C LEU A 6 -0.74 -23.95 -2.40
N LEU A 7 -0.61 -23.37 -1.21
CA LEU A 7 -1.12 -22.03 -0.90
C LEU A 7 -0.45 -20.95 -1.74
N VAL A 8 0.88 -20.99 -1.89
CA VAL A 8 1.64 -20.04 -2.70
C VAL A 8 1.28 -20.17 -4.19
N VAL A 9 1.14 -21.39 -4.70
CA VAL A 9 0.71 -21.62 -6.11
C VAL A 9 -0.72 -21.14 -6.35
N LEU A 10 -1.65 -21.41 -5.44
CA LEU A 10 -3.03 -20.92 -5.53
C LEU A 10 -3.11 -19.39 -5.39
N GLN A 11 -2.28 -18.79 -4.54
CA GLN A 11 -2.13 -17.35 -4.40
C GLN A 11 -1.65 -16.73 -5.73
N ASN A 12 -0.58 -17.27 -6.33
CA ASN A 12 -0.06 -16.81 -7.62
C ASN A 12 -1.12 -16.90 -8.73
N LEU A 13 -1.86 -18.02 -8.82
CA LEU A 13 -2.95 -18.18 -9.79
C LEU A 13 -4.10 -17.20 -9.57
N MET A 14 -4.55 -17.03 -8.32
CA MET A 14 -5.63 -16.11 -7.94
C MET A 14 -5.27 -14.66 -8.24
N ILE A 15 -4.05 -14.24 -7.88
CA ILE A 15 -3.58 -12.87 -8.09
C ILE A 15 -3.37 -12.61 -9.57
N SER A 16 -2.76 -13.54 -10.30
CA SER A 16 -2.58 -13.42 -11.75
C SER A 16 -3.94 -13.27 -12.44
N HIS A 17 -4.92 -14.10 -12.10
CA HIS A 17 -6.28 -13.98 -12.65
C HIS A 17 -6.99 -12.67 -12.23
N CYS A 18 -6.87 -12.25 -10.96
CA CYS A 18 -7.55 -11.05 -10.45
C CYS A 18 -6.94 -9.73 -10.94
N LEU A 19 -5.62 -9.66 -11.05
CA LEU A 19 -4.92 -8.55 -11.70
C LEU A 19 -5.11 -8.58 -13.23
N GLY A 20 -5.74 -9.63 -13.79
CA GLY A 20 -6.14 -9.76 -15.19
C GLY A 20 -4.99 -10.17 -16.10
N LEU A 21 -4.27 -11.24 -15.72
CA LEU A 21 -3.01 -11.69 -16.31
C LEU A 21 -3.12 -13.14 -16.74
N SER A 22 -3.90 -13.38 -17.79
CA SER A 22 -3.73 -14.59 -18.58
C SER A 22 -2.84 -14.28 -19.78
N GLY A 23 -1.56 -14.63 -19.72
CA GLY A 23 -0.76 -14.92 -20.91
C GLY A 23 0.19 -13.83 -21.44
N GLU A 24 0.38 -12.70 -20.79
CA GLU A 24 1.42 -11.72 -21.19
C GLU A 24 2.61 -11.75 -20.25
N THR A 25 3.81 -11.65 -20.82
CA THR A 25 5.08 -11.60 -20.10
C THR A 25 5.05 -10.44 -19.09
N HIS A 26 5.26 -10.75 -17.80
CA HIS A 26 5.12 -9.85 -16.64
C HIS A 26 6.00 -8.58 -16.64
N HIS A 27 6.67 -8.25 -17.74
CA HIS A 27 7.72 -7.24 -17.80
C HIS A 27 7.27 -5.78 -17.97
N LYS A 28 5.96 -5.45 -17.98
CA LYS A 28 5.48 -4.09 -18.30
C LYS A 28 4.31 -3.53 -17.49
N ILE A 29 3.94 -4.15 -16.37
CA ILE A 29 2.79 -3.64 -15.59
C ILE A 29 3.26 -2.67 -14.53
N ASN A 30 2.85 -1.42 -14.69
CA ASN A 30 3.12 -0.35 -13.73
C ASN A 30 2.01 -0.31 -12.67
N VAL A 31 2.41 -0.50 -11.41
CA VAL A 31 1.54 -0.47 -10.23
C VAL A 31 1.88 0.74 -9.40
N LEU A 32 0.91 1.63 -9.17
CA LEU A 32 1.05 2.81 -8.34
C LEU A 32 0.46 2.58 -6.95
N PHE A 33 1.25 2.75 -5.91
CA PHE A 33 0.77 2.85 -4.54
C PHE A 33 0.49 4.32 -4.23
N VAL A 34 -0.76 4.64 -3.90
CA VAL A 34 -1.15 5.98 -3.43
C VAL A 34 -1.37 5.91 -1.93
N ILE A 35 -0.43 6.49 -1.19
CA ILE A 35 -0.35 6.45 0.28
C ILE A 35 -0.37 7.87 0.87
N ALA A 36 -0.70 7.98 2.16
CA ALA A 36 -0.86 9.27 2.81
C ALA A 36 0.47 9.74 3.42
N HIS A 37 1.19 8.84 4.08
CA HIS A 37 2.36 9.17 4.89
C HIS A 37 3.58 8.35 4.50
N PRO A 38 4.79 8.91 4.71
CA PRO A 38 6.02 8.13 4.63
C PRO A 38 6.01 7.11 5.77
N ASP A 39 6.24 5.83 5.46
CA ASP A 39 6.11 4.63 6.30
C ASP A 39 4.87 3.76 6.04
N ASP A 40 3.84 4.29 5.38
CA ASP A 40 2.64 3.54 5.03
C ASP A 40 2.96 2.29 4.17
N GLU A 41 3.95 2.42 3.29
CA GLU A 41 4.36 1.34 2.39
C GLU A 41 4.93 0.16 3.17
N SER A 42 5.76 0.44 4.19
CA SER A 42 6.43 -0.58 4.98
C SER A 42 5.52 -1.16 6.05
N ILE A 43 4.72 -0.32 6.71
CA ILE A 43 3.87 -0.73 7.84
C ILE A 43 2.58 -1.45 7.40
N PHE A 44 2.05 -1.15 6.20
CA PHE A 44 0.79 -1.72 5.72
C PHE A 44 0.94 -2.57 4.44
N PHE A 45 1.75 -2.13 3.49
CA PHE A 45 1.78 -2.71 2.15
C PHE A 45 2.95 -3.65 1.87
N SER A 46 3.87 -3.86 2.82
CA SER A 46 5.03 -4.75 2.64
C SER A 46 4.70 -6.11 2.03
N PRO A 47 3.64 -6.86 2.46
CA PRO A 47 3.31 -8.13 1.82
C PRO A 47 3.02 -7.99 0.31
N THR A 48 2.23 -6.97 -0.05
CA THR A 48 1.86 -6.70 -1.45
C THR A 48 3.09 -6.26 -2.25
N ILE A 49 3.90 -5.37 -1.71
CA ILE A 49 5.09 -4.85 -2.39
C ILE A 49 6.10 -5.99 -2.61
N ASN A 50 6.41 -6.78 -1.59
CA ASN A 50 7.32 -7.92 -1.71
C ASN A 50 6.84 -8.92 -2.78
N TYR A 51 5.54 -9.21 -2.80
CA TYR A 51 4.94 -10.08 -3.81
C TYR A 51 5.10 -9.52 -5.23
N LEU A 52 4.80 -8.24 -5.43
CA LEU A 52 4.89 -7.59 -6.73
C LEU A 52 6.34 -7.50 -7.21
N THR A 53 7.28 -7.16 -6.34
CA THR A 53 8.72 -7.13 -6.65
C THR A 53 9.22 -8.53 -7.05
N ALA A 54 8.85 -9.57 -6.31
CA ALA A 54 9.24 -10.95 -6.61
C ALA A 54 8.71 -11.46 -7.96
N ASN A 55 7.60 -10.89 -8.45
CA ASN A 55 6.99 -11.22 -9.73
C ASN A 55 7.29 -10.18 -10.84
N ALA A 56 8.34 -9.37 -10.67
CA ALA A 56 8.84 -8.41 -11.66
C ALA A 56 7.84 -7.33 -12.13
N TYR A 57 6.89 -6.94 -11.27
CA TYR A 57 6.04 -5.78 -11.53
C TYR A 57 6.82 -4.48 -11.30
N ASN A 58 6.46 -3.45 -12.05
CA ASN A 58 7.09 -2.15 -11.92
C ASN A 58 6.33 -1.30 -10.89
N ILE A 59 6.93 -1.05 -9.74
CA ILE A 59 6.25 -0.39 -8.60
C ILE A 59 6.59 1.09 -8.57
N HIS A 60 5.56 1.92 -8.45
CA HIS A 60 5.64 3.36 -8.21
C HIS A 60 4.96 3.70 -6.89
N ILE A 61 5.47 4.69 -6.17
CA ILE A 61 4.93 5.15 -4.89
C ILE A 61 4.67 6.65 -4.98
N LEU A 62 3.41 7.03 -4.83
CA LEU A 62 2.96 8.39 -4.63
C LEU A 62 2.58 8.56 -3.15
N CYS A 63 3.41 9.29 -2.42
CA CYS A 63 3.15 9.69 -1.04
C CYS A 63 2.62 11.12 -1.01
N LEU A 64 1.39 11.31 -0.54
CA LEU A 64 0.67 12.59 -0.65
C LEU A 64 1.03 13.62 0.41
N SER A 65 1.84 13.24 1.41
CA SER A 65 2.35 14.14 2.43
C SER A 65 3.77 13.78 2.84
N THR A 66 4.45 14.73 3.46
CA THR A 66 5.80 14.56 4.01
C THR A 66 5.78 14.08 5.47
N GLY A 67 4.62 13.71 6.04
CA GLY A 67 4.52 13.31 7.46
C GLY A 67 4.79 14.48 8.42
N ASN A 68 4.39 15.69 8.02
CA ASN A 68 4.62 16.95 8.74
C ASN A 68 3.69 17.15 9.95
N MET A 69 3.47 16.12 10.76
CA MET A 69 2.70 16.29 11.99
C MET A 69 3.42 17.28 12.94
N PRO A 70 2.74 18.35 13.43
CA PRO A 70 3.37 19.43 14.21
C PRO A 70 4.01 18.99 15.54
N CYS A 71 3.67 17.81 16.04
CA CYS A 71 4.10 17.32 17.35
C CYS A 71 5.43 16.54 17.35
N HIS A 72 6.09 16.35 16.20
CA HIS A 72 7.40 15.68 16.12
C HIS A 72 8.51 16.66 15.73
N ILE A 73 9.57 16.69 16.56
CA ILE A 73 10.73 17.58 16.49
C ILE A 73 11.35 17.62 15.08
N PHE A 74 11.28 18.84 14.53
CA PHE A 74 11.98 19.52 13.46
C PHE A 74 13.22 18.94 12.72
N TYR A 75 13.21 19.22 11.40
CA TYR A 75 14.30 19.57 10.47
C TYR A 75 15.05 18.51 9.63
N THR A 76 14.89 17.20 9.83
CA THR A 76 15.56 16.17 8.97
C THR A 76 14.62 15.27 8.17
N LYS A 77 13.34 15.64 8.01
CA LYS A 77 12.31 14.70 7.52
C LYS A 77 12.48 14.28 6.06
N LEU A 78 12.65 15.21 5.13
CA LEU A 78 12.67 14.88 3.69
C LEU A 78 13.90 14.05 3.27
N TYR A 79 15.09 14.38 3.81
CA TYR A 79 16.33 13.68 3.48
C TYR A 79 16.31 12.23 4.01
N ASP A 80 15.85 12.04 5.25
CA ASP A 80 15.70 10.70 5.84
C ASP A 80 14.60 9.89 5.16
N GLN A 81 13.51 10.53 4.72
CA GLN A 81 12.42 9.87 3.99
C GLN A 81 12.91 9.36 2.64
N HIS A 82 13.52 10.22 1.80
CA HIS A 82 14.08 9.77 0.52
C HIS A 82 15.11 8.64 0.73
N LYS A 83 15.91 8.71 1.79
CA LYS A 83 16.89 7.67 2.14
C LYS A 83 16.26 6.37 2.64
N SER A 84 15.13 6.43 3.34
CA SER A 84 14.42 5.25 3.85
C SER A 84 13.83 4.41 2.71
N PHE A 85 13.28 5.05 1.67
CA PHE A 85 12.82 4.37 0.46
C PHE A 85 13.98 3.82 -0.40
N LEU A 86 15.18 4.40 -0.28
CA LEU A 86 16.40 3.98 -1.00
C LEU A 86 17.13 2.79 -0.38
N CYS A 87 17.02 2.58 0.93
CA CYS A 87 17.90 1.66 1.68
C CYS A 87 17.35 0.24 1.80
N HIS A 88 16.20 -0.05 1.19
CA HIS A 88 15.54 -1.33 1.34
C HIS A 88 15.72 -2.24 0.11
N ASP A 89 15.68 -3.56 0.31
CA ASP A 89 15.65 -4.57 -0.75
C ASP A 89 14.42 -4.44 -1.67
N ILE A 90 13.46 -3.59 -1.30
CA ILE A 90 12.48 -3.02 -2.22
C ILE A 90 13.19 -1.83 -2.89
N ILE A 91 13.97 -2.12 -3.93
CA ILE A 91 14.58 -1.11 -4.79
C ILE A 91 13.44 -0.52 -5.62
N VAL A 92 12.72 0.46 -5.08
CA VAL A 92 11.98 1.42 -5.93
C VAL A 92 13.00 2.50 -6.30
N PRO A 93 13.42 2.59 -7.57
CA PRO A 93 14.26 3.68 -8.05
C PRO A 93 13.65 5.03 -7.66
N LEU A 94 14.47 6.03 -7.35
CA LEU A 94 14.00 7.37 -6.99
C LEU A 94 13.06 7.99 -8.03
N GLN A 95 13.22 7.61 -9.30
CA GLN A 95 12.39 8.05 -10.40
C GLN A 95 10.94 7.54 -10.31
N GLN A 96 10.68 6.58 -9.43
CA GLN A 96 9.39 5.92 -9.22
C GLN A 96 8.81 6.24 -7.83
N LEU A 97 9.43 7.18 -7.11
CA LEU A 97 8.96 7.70 -5.84
C LEU A 97 8.66 9.20 -5.98
N LYS A 98 7.42 9.60 -5.74
CA LYS A 98 7.03 11.00 -5.60
C LYS A 98 6.48 11.24 -4.20
N ILE A 99 7.12 12.13 -3.46
CA ILE A 99 6.62 12.64 -2.19
C ILE A 99 6.11 14.07 -2.43
N VAL A 100 4.85 14.30 -2.10
CA VAL A 100 4.19 15.59 -2.30
C VAL A 100 4.36 16.45 -1.06
N ASP A 101 5.00 17.60 -1.24
CA ASP A 101 5.05 18.67 -0.25
C ASP A 101 4.12 19.80 -0.67
N HIS A 102 2.86 19.75 -0.20
CA HIS A 102 1.83 20.70 -0.59
C HIS A 102 1.13 21.29 0.65
N PRO A 103 0.92 22.62 0.75
CA PRO A 103 0.38 23.27 1.95
C PRO A 103 -1.03 22.80 2.33
N ASN A 104 -1.81 22.27 1.37
CA ASN A 104 -3.16 21.73 1.61
C ASN A 104 -3.19 20.21 1.89
N LEU A 105 -2.04 19.53 1.86
CA LEU A 105 -1.91 18.08 2.10
C LEU A 105 -1.04 17.81 3.34
N GLN A 106 -1.31 18.55 4.41
CA GLN A 106 -0.55 18.40 5.66
C GLN A 106 -1.03 17.20 6.47
N ASP A 107 -0.09 16.54 7.14
CA ASP A 107 -0.39 15.43 8.03
C ASP A 107 -1.09 15.91 9.32
N GLY A 108 -2.08 15.14 9.78
CA GLY A 108 -2.83 15.37 11.00
C GLY A 108 -4.34 15.31 10.81
N PHE A 109 -5.07 15.51 11.91
CA PHE A 109 -6.53 15.43 11.96
C PHE A 109 -7.26 16.76 11.70
N GLY A 110 -6.50 17.83 11.48
CA GLY A 110 -7.03 19.20 11.43
C GLY A 110 -7.48 19.68 10.06
N GLN A 111 -7.18 18.95 8.99
CA GLN A 111 -7.48 19.36 7.61
C GLN A 111 -8.05 18.19 6.82
N VAL A 112 -9.11 18.45 6.06
CA VAL A 112 -9.65 17.52 5.07
C VAL A 112 -8.95 17.81 3.76
N TRP A 113 -8.35 16.80 3.14
CA TRP A 113 -7.65 16.98 1.87
C TRP A 113 -8.64 17.13 0.73
N SER A 114 -8.39 18.08 -0.17
CA SER A 114 -9.25 18.31 -1.34
C SER A 114 -9.18 17.12 -2.29
N HIS A 115 -10.29 16.42 -2.50
CA HIS A 115 -10.34 15.28 -3.42
C HIS A 115 -10.10 15.70 -4.89
N ASP A 116 -10.40 16.96 -5.26
CA ASP A 116 -10.06 17.50 -6.58
C ASP A 116 -8.56 17.58 -6.77
N LEU A 117 -7.85 18.14 -5.80
CA LEU A 117 -6.39 18.22 -5.80
C LEU A 117 -5.75 16.83 -5.83
N LEU A 118 -6.28 15.89 -5.03
CA LEU A 118 -5.82 14.51 -5.05
C LEU A 118 -6.03 13.86 -6.42
N THR A 119 -7.18 14.11 -7.06
CA THR A 119 -7.49 13.57 -8.39
C THR A 119 -6.53 14.11 -9.45
N GLU A 120 -6.21 15.40 -9.40
CA GLU A 120 -5.24 16.05 -10.28
C GLU A 120 -3.85 15.41 -10.15
N ILE A 121 -3.31 15.34 -8.93
CA ILE A 121 -1.99 14.76 -8.66
C ILE A 121 -1.94 13.28 -9.07
N ILE A 122 -2.97 12.48 -8.76
CA ILE A 122 -3.04 11.07 -9.15
C ILE A 122 -3.09 10.95 -10.67
N SER A 123 -3.87 11.80 -11.34
CA SER A 123 -3.98 11.79 -12.80
C SER A 123 -2.64 12.09 -13.49
N GLU A 124 -1.90 13.07 -12.98
CA GLU A 124 -0.55 13.38 -13.47
C GLU A 124 0.36 12.15 -13.39
N GLU A 125 0.42 11.49 -12.23
CA GLU A 125 1.28 10.31 -12.02
C GLU A 125 0.85 9.11 -12.86
N VAL A 126 -0.45 8.92 -13.04
CA VAL A 126 -0.98 7.85 -13.88
C VAL A 126 -0.58 8.06 -15.34
N ILE A 127 -0.58 9.30 -15.83
CA ILE A 127 -0.18 9.65 -17.20
C ILE A 127 1.33 9.55 -17.37
N SER A 128 2.10 10.14 -16.45
CA SER A 128 3.57 10.24 -16.59
C SER A 128 4.25 8.87 -16.56
N HIS A 129 3.70 7.91 -15.82
CA HIS A 129 4.29 6.60 -15.60
C HIS A 129 3.51 5.45 -16.25
N ASP A 130 2.52 5.74 -17.10
CA ASP A 130 1.68 4.75 -17.78
C ASP A 130 1.16 3.69 -16.80
N ILE A 131 0.52 4.15 -15.73
CA ILE A 131 0.08 3.29 -14.63
C ILE A 131 -1.10 2.44 -15.09
N HIS A 132 -1.06 1.15 -14.76
CA HIS A 132 -2.11 0.19 -15.10
C HIS A 132 -2.98 -0.17 -13.89
N THR A 133 -2.37 -0.20 -12.71
CA THR A 133 -3.03 -0.60 -11.47
C THR A 133 -2.71 0.36 -10.33
N ILE A 134 -3.73 0.73 -9.55
CA ILE A 134 -3.60 1.55 -8.34
C ILE A 134 -3.83 0.68 -7.10
N MET A 135 -2.99 0.83 -6.09
CA MET A 135 -3.11 0.24 -4.76
C MET A 135 -3.27 1.37 -3.74
N THR A 136 -4.28 1.30 -2.87
CA THR A 136 -4.52 2.34 -1.86
C THR A 136 -5.26 1.80 -0.63
N PHE A 137 -5.64 2.68 0.29
CA PHE A 137 -6.46 2.36 1.46
C PHE A 137 -7.94 2.20 1.12
N ASP A 138 -8.69 1.51 1.98
CA ASP A 138 -10.15 1.50 1.91
C ASP A 138 -10.79 2.73 2.58
N SER A 139 -12.12 2.81 2.49
CA SER A 139 -12.92 3.91 3.06
C SER A 139 -12.80 4.08 4.59
N TYR A 140 -12.25 3.10 5.31
CA TYR A 140 -12.01 3.19 6.76
C TYR A 140 -10.60 3.69 7.06
N GLY A 141 -9.60 3.40 6.22
CA GLY A 141 -8.25 3.92 6.40
C GLY A 141 -7.50 3.26 7.55
N VAL A 142 -7.50 1.92 7.58
CA VAL A 142 -6.83 1.01 8.53
C VAL A 142 -7.29 1.15 9.98
N SER A 143 -7.04 2.32 10.58
CA SER A 143 -7.35 2.67 11.96
C SER A 143 -8.30 3.87 12.04
N GLY A 144 -8.92 4.28 10.93
CA GLY A 144 -9.79 5.45 10.90
C GLY A 144 -9.08 6.75 10.55
N HIS A 145 -7.82 6.70 10.08
CA HIS A 145 -7.03 7.91 9.86
C HIS A 145 -7.66 8.76 8.74
N CYS A 146 -7.90 10.05 9.00
CA CYS A 146 -8.55 10.96 8.06
C CYS A 146 -7.84 11.02 6.70
N ASN A 147 -6.52 11.20 6.72
CA ASN A 147 -5.74 11.29 5.48
C ASN A 147 -5.88 10.02 4.63
N HIS A 148 -5.82 8.82 5.22
CA HIS A 148 -5.99 7.56 4.47
C HIS A 148 -7.38 7.49 3.82
N ARG A 149 -8.41 7.97 4.51
CA ARG A 149 -9.79 8.04 4.00
C ARG A 149 -9.92 9.05 2.88
N ASP A 150 -9.23 10.19 2.97
CA ASP A 150 -9.22 11.19 1.92
C ASP A 150 -8.44 10.71 0.69
N VAL A 151 -7.33 9.98 0.88
CA VAL A 151 -6.63 9.28 -0.21
C VAL A 151 -7.57 8.31 -0.91
N HIS A 152 -8.28 7.45 -0.16
CA HIS A 152 -9.26 6.53 -0.73
C HIS A 152 -10.31 7.26 -1.58
N ARG A 153 -10.87 8.36 -1.06
CA ARG A 153 -11.87 9.16 -1.77
C ARG A 153 -11.31 9.84 -3.01
N GLY A 154 -10.06 10.32 -2.95
CA GLY A 154 -9.34 10.87 -4.10
C GLY A 154 -9.18 9.83 -5.22
N VAL A 155 -8.79 8.60 -4.87
CA VAL A 155 -8.68 7.49 -5.84
C VAL A 155 -10.04 7.12 -6.42
N VAL A 156 -11.10 7.01 -5.60
CA VAL A 156 -12.46 6.73 -6.10
C VAL A 156 -12.93 7.82 -7.06
N LYS A 157 -12.75 9.10 -6.71
CA LYS A 157 -13.10 10.23 -7.57
C LYS A 157 -12.32 10.19 -8.87
N PHE A 158 -11.02 9.94 -8.83
CA PHE A 158 -10.18 9.77 -10.02
C PHE A 158 -10.71 8.69 -10.97
N LEU A 159 -11.12 7.53 -10.44
CA LEU A 159 -11.66 6.44 -11.25
C LEU A 159 -13.02 6.80 -11.87
N GLN A 160 -13.86 7.56 -11.16
CA GLN A 160 -15.14 8.03 -11.68
C GLN A 160 -14.95 9.06 -12.80
N THR A 161 -13.98 9.96 -12.67
CA THR A 161 -13.72 11.02 -13.66
C THR A 161 -12.91 10.56 -14.87
N ASN A 162 -12.19 9.43 -14.75
CA ASN A 162 -11.36 8.86 -15.81
C ASN A 162 -11.82 7.44 -16.20
N SER A 163 -13.13 7.21 -16.22
CA SER A 163 -13.74 5.89 -16.46
C SER A 163 -13.39 5.29 -17.83
N GLU A 164 -13.04 6.11 -18.80
CA GLU A 164 -12.55 5.72 -20.12
C GLU A 164 -11.17 5.05 -20.08
N ARG A 165 -10.40 5.28 -19.02
CA ARG A 165 -9.12 4.62 -18.81
C ARG A 165 -9.34 3.27 -18.14
N ASN A 166 -8.77 2.21 -18.72
CA ASN A 166 -8.85 0.85 -18.18
C ASN A 166 -7.91 0.64 -16.98
N ILE A 167 -8.01 1.52 -15.97
CA ILE A 167 -7.22 1.47 -14.74
C ILE A 167 -7.92 0.55 -13.73
N LYS A 168 -7.17 -0.42 -13.20
CA LYS A 168 -7.66 -1.27 -12.11
C LYS A 168 -7.25 -0.66 -10.78
N ALA A 169 -8.14 -0.58 -9.81
CA ALA A 169 -7.78 -0.12 -8.47
C ALA A 169 -8.15 -1.15 -7.41
N TRP A 170 -7.28 -1.27 -6.42
CA TRP A 170 -7.41 -2.18 -5.29
C TRP A 170 -7.21 -1.41 -3.99
N GLN A 171 -8.03 -1.74 -3.01
CA GLN A 171 -7.96 -1.18 -1.66
C GLN A 171 -7.52 -2.23 -0.65
N LEU A 172 -6.66 -1.83 0.28
CA LEU A 172 -6.31 -2.62 1.47
C LEU A 172 -7.50 -2.64 2.42
N VAL A 173 -8.01 -3.84 2.70
CA VAL A 173 -9.15 -4.04 3.59
C VAL A 173 -8.74 -3.78 5.03
N SER A 174 -9.43 -2.84 5.68
CA SER A 174 -9.26 -2.54 7.09
C SER A 174 -9.76 -3.68 7.98
N LEU A 175 -8.86 -4.17 8.83
CA LEU A 175 -9.16 -5.19 9.84
C LEU A 175 -9.73 -4.57 11.12
N ASN A 176 -10.66 -5.27 11.77
CA ASN A 176 -11.06 -4.95 13.13
C ASN A 176 -9.88 -5.09 14.11
N THR A 177 -9.99 -4.47 15.29
CA THR A 177 -8.89 -4.42 16.27
C THR A 177 -8.36 -5.80 16.64
N PHE A 178 -9.22 -6.80 16.81
CA PHE A 178 -8.79 -8.16 17.15
C PHE A 178 -7.92 -8.73 16.03
N ARG A 179 -8.46 -8.81 14.82
CA ARG A 179 -7.74 -9.34 13.65
C ARG A 179 -6.48 -8.56 13.33
N LYS A 180 -6.47 -7.25 13.55
CA LYS A 180 -5.30 -6.39 13.31
C LYS A 180 -4.09 -6.81 14.14
N TYR A 181 -4.28 -7.34 15.35
CA TYR A 181 -3.20 -7.71 16.27
C TYR A 181 -3.08 -9.24 16.47
N CYS A 182 -3.66 -10.05 15.59
CA CYS A 182 -3.51 -11.50 15.60
C CYS A 182 -2.18 -11.97 14.99
N GLY A 183 -1.37 -11.06 14.43
CA GLY A 183 -0.12 -11.36 13.75
C GLY A 183 -0.31 -12.44 12.68
N PRO A 184 0.51 -13.51 12.68
CA PRO A 184 0.46 -14.54 11.64
C PRO A 184 -0.84 -15.35 11.66
N ILE A 185 -1.54 -15.45 12.80
CA ILE A 185 -2.81 -16.21 12.92
C ILE A 185 -3.86 -15.69 11.92
N ASP A 186 -3.76 -14.42 11.54
CA ASP A 186 -4.68 -13.84 10.55
C ASP A 186 -4.53 -14.42 9.14
N ILE A 187 -3.43 -15.09 8.80
CA ILE A 187 -3.29 -15.80 7.51
C ILE A 187 -4.45 -16.79 7.33
N TRP A 188 -4.70 -17.62 8.34
CA TRP A 188 -5.79 -18.61 8.31
C TRP A 188 -7.17 -17.95 8.29
N LEU A 189 -7.36 -16.90 9.11
CA LEU A 189 -8.62 -16.14 9.16
C LEU A 189 -8.91 -15.45 7.83
N SER A 190 -7.90 -14.89 7.19
CA SER A 190 -7.98 -14.28 5.87
C SER A 190 -8.37 -15.32 4.83
N ILE A 191 -7.68 -16.47 4.76
CA ILE A 191 -8.01 -17.55 3.81
C ILE A 191 -9.47 -18.00 3.96
N LEU A 192 -9.94 -18.21 5.19
CA LEU A 192 -11.34 -18.55 5.46
C LEU A 192 -12.31 -17.46 5.02
N SER A 193 -11.95 -16.19 5.24
CA SER A 193 -12.74 -15.03 4.79
C SER A 193 -12.82 -14.92 3.26
N ALA A 194 -11.73 -15.16 2.51
CA ALA A 194 -11.77 -15.09 1.05
C ALA A 194 -12.59 -16.22 0.41
N LYS A 195 -12.65 -17.40 1.03
CA LYS A 195 -13.57 -18.47 0.58
C LYS A 195 -15.03 -18.01 0.59
N ARG A 196 -15.40 -17.14 1.53
CA ARG A 196 -16.74 -16.54 1.65
C ARG A 196 -16.94 -15.33 0.73
N HIS A 197 -15.87 -14.60 0.41
CA HIS A 197 -15.91 -13.38 -0.40
C HIS A 197 -14.94 -13.47 -1.58
N ARG A 198 -15.41 -14.01 -2.71
CA ARG A 198 -14.59 -14.24 -3.91
C ARG A 198 -14.02 -12.98 -4.58
N SER A 199 -14.47 -11.79 -4.18
CA SER A 199 -13.94 -10.51 -4.65
C SER A 199 -12.65 -10.06 -3.94
N LYS A 200 -12.22 -10.80 -2.90
CA LYS A 200 -11.03 -10.48 -2.12
C LYS A 200 -9.84 -11.33 -2.56
N VAL A 201 -8.70 -10.67 -2.69
CA VAL A 201 -7.40 -11.27 -2.98
C VAL A 201 -6.59 -11.25 -1.69
N ILE A 202 -5.92 -12.35 -1.38
CA ILE A 202 -5.05 -12.45 -0.20
C ILE A 202 -3.63 -12.59 -0.67
N ILE A 203 -2.76 -11.75 -0.13
CA ILE A 203 -1.32 -11.84 -0.30
C ILE A 203 -0.74 -12.24 1.04
N ILE A 204 -0.03 -13.37 1.07
CA ILE A 204 0.72 -13.82 2.24
C ILE A 204 2.15 -13.30 2.11
N ASN A 205 2.68 -12.73 3.20
CA ASN A 205 4.06 -12.29 3.23
C ASN A 205 4.99 -13.46 3.54
N GLU A 206 5.79 -13.84 2.54
CA GLU A 206 6.81 -14.89 2.71
C GLU A 206 8.06 -14.36 3.45
N GLN A 207 8.19 -13.04 3.57
CA GLN A 207 9.36 -12.38 4.16
C GLN A 207 8.97 -11.33 5.23
N PRO A 208 8.33 -11.72 6.36
CA PRO A 208 7.96 -10.78 7.43
C PRO A 208 9.13 -9.99 8.01
N LEU A 209 10.33 -10.58 8.04
CA LEU A 209 11.54 -9.89 8.50
C LEU A 209 11.88 -8.68 7.62
N LYS A 210 11.69 -8.79 6.30
CA LYS A 210 11.88 -7.65 5.40
C LYS A 210 10.94 -6.50 5.73
N SER A 211 9.70 -6.77 6.14
CA SER A 211 8.77 -5.73 6.58
C SER A 211 9.27 -4.99 7.83
N TYR A 212 9.88 -5.73 8.76
CA TYR A 212 10.50 -5.15 9.94
C TYR A 212 11.72 -4.30 9.57
N ASP A 213 12.59 -4.82 8.69
CA ASP A 213 13.78 -4.12 8.21
C ASP A 213 13.42 -2.89 7.37
N ALA A 214 12.32 -2.94 6.59
CA ALA A 214 11.78 -1.81 5.83
C ALA A 214 11.35 -0.68 6.77
N MET A 215 10.55 -1.01 7.78
CA MET A 215 10.12 -0.02 8.77
C MET A 215 11.30 0.54 9.56
N ALA A 216 12.34 -0.26 9.81
CA ALA A 216 13.56 0.19 10.49
C ALA A 216 14.35 1.25 9.70
N GLN A 217 14.17 1.34 8.37
CA GLN A 217 14.80 2.39 7.56
C GLN A 217 14.17 3.77 7.80
N HIS A 218 12.93 3.82 8.28
CA HIS A 218 12.26 5.06 8.66
C HIS A 218 12.72 5.51 10.05
N LEU A 219 13.97 5.97 10.15
CA LEU A 219 14.63 6.27 11.42
C LEU A 219 13.81 7.18 12.35
N SER A 220 13.20 8.24 11.79
CA SER A 220 12.36 9.17 12.54
C SER A 220 11.05 8.55 13.06
N GLN A 221 10.58 7.50 12.41
CA GLN A 221 9.37 6.75 12.77
C GLN A 221 9.69 5.47 13.56
N TRP A 222 10.95 5.06 13.71
CA TRP A 222 11.35 3.79 14.31
C TRP A 222 11.30 3.77 15.85
N VAL A 223 10.16 4.14 16.41
CA VAL A 223 9.86 4.24 17.84
C VAL A 223 9.24 2.95 18.39
N TRP A 224 9.27 2.79 19.72
CA TRP A 224 8.94 1.53 20.40
C TRP A 224 7.56 0.95 20.02
N PHE A 225 6.53 1.79 19.92
CA PHE A 225 5.17 1.31 19.59
C PHE A 225 5.03 0.88 18.13
N ARG A 226 5.82 1.45 17.22
CA ARG A 226 5.86 1.01 15.81
C ARG A 226 6.57 -0.33 15.66
N LYS A 227 7.62 -0.57 16.46
CA LYS A 227 8.27 -1.90 16.55
C LYS A 227 7.27 -2.97 16.99
N LEU A 228 6.49 -2.68 18.03
CA LEU A 228 5.41 -3.58 18.48
C LEU A 228 4.34 -3.75 17.40
N PHE A 229 3.93 -2.65 16.74
CA PHE A 229 2.96 -2.73 15.67
C PHE A 229 3.45 -3.65 14.55
N VAL A 230 4.64 -3.44 14.00
CA VAL A 230 5.15 -4.30 12.91
C VAL A 230 5.33 -5.75 13.36
N SER A 231 5.75 -6.01 14.60
CA SER A 231 5.92 -7.37 15.10
C SER A 231 4.60 -8.13 15.28
N PHE A 232 3.51 -7.46 15.68
CA PHE A 232 2.25 -8.12 16.04
C PHE A 232 1.09 -7.84 15.09
N SER A 233 1.25 -6.89 14.16
CA SER A 233 0.23 -6.52 13.20
C SER A 233 0.07 -7.61 12.15
N SER A 234 -1.18 -7.95 11.85
CA SER A 234 -1.50 -8.86 10.75
C SER A 234 -1.15 -8.30 9.38
N TYR A 235 -1.05 -6.97 9.23
CA TYR A 235 -0.58 -6.34 7.99
C TYR A 235 0.87 -6.69 7.66
N THR A 236 1.68 -7.11 8.64
CA THR A 236 3.03 -7.63 8.41
C THR A 236 3.01 -9.01 7.75
N TYR A 237 1.97 -9.81 7.99
CA TYR A 237 1.91 -11.21 7.57
C TYR A 237 0.99 -11.44 6.37
N THR A 238 -0.04 -10.62 6.22
CA THR A 238 -0.97 -10.74 5.11
C THR A 238 -1.62 -9.41 4.74
N ASN A 239 -1.85 -9.23 3.44
CA ASN A 239 -2.72 -8.17 2.93
C ASN A 239 -3.96 -8.81 2.31
N THR A 240 -5.14 -8.31 2.71
CA THR A 240 -6.39 -8.61 2.02
C THR A 240 -6.72 -7.40 1.14
N LEU A 241 -6.73 -7.60 -0.17
CA LEU A 241 -7.04 -6.59 -1.17
C LEU A 241 -8.43 -6.83 -1.74
N GLN A 242 -9.14 -5.74 -2.06
CA GLN A 242 -10.44 -5.79 -2.71
C GLN A 242 -10.47 -4.82 -3.88
N ARG A 243 -11.08 -5.22 -5.00
CA ARG A 243 -11.22 -4.33 -6.16
C ARG A 243 -12.16 -3.18 -5.84
N ILE A 244 -11.76 -1.96 -6.21
CA ILE A 244 -12.60 -0.77 -6.17
C ILE A 244 -13.46 -0.77 -7.44
N ASN A 245 -14.78 -0.80 -7.27
CA ASN A 245 -15.73 -0.58 -8.34
C ASN A 245 -16.35 0.81 -8.10
N PRO A 246 -15.91 1.85 -8.82
CA PRO A 246 -16.34 3.24 -8.63
C PRO A 246 -17.82 3.48 -8.95
#